data_AF-A0A484LEW2-F1
#
_entry.id   AF-A0A484LEW2-F1
#
_cell.length_a   1.000
_cell.length_b   1.000
_cell.length_c   1.000
_cell.angle_alpha   90.00
_cell.angle_beta   90.00
_cell.angle_gamma   90.00
#
_symmetry.space_group_name_H-M   'P 1'
#
loop_
_entity.id
_entity.type
_entity.pdbx_description
1 polymer ?
#
loop_
_entity_poly.entity_id
_entity_poly.type
_entity_poly.pdbx_seq_one_letter_code
_entity_poly.pdbx_strand_id
1 'polypeptide(L)'
;MSQPLQLCCIHDGRLTPWKHVVTIFPNHKLITNVVVVKGFLAICLVASVSLFSFSAFSKWTSTAEYPASGVRRLESEDPNNATRVSHILFGISGSLKTWGTRRRYCEAWWKPEAAIRGFVWLDRAPQKWPESSPPYRVSANTSGLRYTCWYGSRAAVRIARVVKESFELGEENVRWFVMGDDDTVFFPENVAAVLSKYDHNQMYYVGSVSESVEQDEVHSYTMAYGGAGFAVSYPLAAALVEILDGCIDRYSSAYGSDQKIGGCVNEIGVPLTREPGFHQLDIRGNAYGLLAAHPVAPLVSLHHIDYVAPLFPHASREQSVKKLLEAYKVDPARTLQQTFCYDLKRKWTVSISWGYTVQLYPAATFSKAAKELVTPLQTFLTWKSWSQGPFTFNTRTLSLEYSCKRPIVYYLDRVLNDAGDGLAVTVSTYNKSVDYRKQCRKQDSFVDLYFHRHTFQHQVADELGNSNSVVDDGVRKP
;
A
#
# COMPACT_ATOMS: atom_id res chain seq x y z
N MET A 1 -1.89 13.46 -4.78
CA MET A 1 -2.74 12.28 -4.44
C MET A 1 -3.20 11.66 -5.73
N SER A 2 -2.86 10.41 -6.02
CA SER A 2 -3.41 9.71 -7.20
C SER A 2 -4.89 9.44 -6.97
N GLN A 3 -5.74 9.90 -7.90
CA GLN A 3 -7.16 9.55 -7.87
C GLN A 3 -7.33 8.04 -8.08
N PRO A 4 -8.35 7.41 -7.48
CA PRO A 4 -8.63 6.00 -7.72
C PRO A 4 -8.83 5.72 -9.21
N LEU A 5 -8.32 4.59 -9.69
CA LEU A 5 -8.53 4.10 -11.05
C LEU A 5 -10.05 4.01 -11.35
N GLN A 6 -10.56 4.99 -12.10
CA GLN A 6 -11.87 4.90 -12.73
C GLN A 6 -11.75 4.06 -14.00
N LEU A 7 -11.78 2.74 -13.85
CA LEU A 7 -12.05 1.86 -14.99
C LEU A 7 -13.52 1.98 -15.35
N CYS A 8 -13.80 2.62 -16.49
CA CYS A 8 -15.11 2.63 -17.13
C CYS A 8 -15.54 1.20 -17.45
N CYS A 9 -16.38 0.64 -16.58
CA CYS A 9 -17.33 -0.41 -16.92
C CYS A 9 -18.69 0.00 -16.34
N ILE A 10 -19.16 1.19 -16.71
CA ILE A 10 -20.58 1.54 -16.61
C ILE A 10 -21.08 1.74 -18.04
N HIS A 11 -21.21 0.63 -18.78
CA HIS A 11 -22.18 0.57 -19.86
C HIS A 11 -23.50 0.10 -19.25
N ASP A 12 -24.13 0.99 -18.48
CA ASP A 12 -25.57 1.21 -18.36
C ASP A 12 -25.90 1.85 -17.01
N GLY A 13 -26.46 3.06 -17.09
CA GLY A 13 -27.35 3.65 -16.09
C GLY A 13 -26.68 4.10 -14.78
N ARG A 14 -26.84 5.40 -14.48
CA ARG A 14 -26.81 5.91 -13.11
C ARG A 14 -27.54 4.91 -12.20
N LEU A 15 -26.89 4.47 -11.11
CA LEU A 15 -27.56 3.82 -9.99
C LEU A 15 -28.68 4.77 -9.54
N THR A 16 -29.91 4.47 -9.93
CA THR A 16 -31.07 5.21 -9.48
C THR A 16 -31.34 4.77 -8.03
N PRO A 17 -31.49 5.70 -7.08
CA PRO A 17 -31.84 5.34 -5.72
C PRO A 17 -33.22 4.68 -5.74
N TRP A 18 -33.31 3.55 -5.04
CA TRP A 18 -34.52 2.75 -4.88
C TRP A 18 -35.73 3.63 -4.55
N LYS A 19 -36.65 3.77 -5.50
CA LYS A 19 -38.01 4.29 -5.25
C LYS A 19 -38.94 3.13 -4.94
N HIS A 20 -38.96 2.69 -3.69
CA HIS A 20 -40.09 1.94 -3.15
C HIS A 20 -40.43 2.47 -1.75
N VAL A 21 -41.10 3.62 -1.72
CA VAL A 21 -41.93 4.02 -0.58
C VAL A 21 -43.18 4.71 -1.13
N VAL A 22 -44.31 4.44 -0.49
CA VAL A 22 -45.68 4.96 -0.72
C VAL A 22 -46.39 4.25 -1.89
N THR A 23 -47.49 3.51 -1.72
CA THR A 23 -48.79 3.87 -1.11
C THR A 23 -49.57 2.60 -0.69
N ILE A 24 -49.88 2.44 0.60
CA ILE A 24 -51.10 1.75 1.05
C ILE A 24 -51.64 2.49 2.28
N PHE A 25 -52.65 3.32 2.10
CA PHE A 25 -53.62 3.63 3.16
C PHE A 25 -55.00 3.69 2.51
N PRO A 26 -55.90 2.71 2.77
CA PRO A 26 -57.30 2.86 2.44
C PRO A 26 -57.97 3.75 3.50
N ASN A 27 -58.80 4.66 3.00
CA ASN A 27 -59.76 5.47 3.74
C ASN A 27 -60.49 4.68 4.84
N HIS A 28 -60.32 5.06 6.10
CA HIS A 28 -61.32 4.76 7.12
C HIS A 28 -61.60 5.97 8.01
N LYS A 29 -62.90 6.14 8.26
CA LYS A 29 -63.60 7.26 8.87
C LYS A 29 -62.98 7.68 10.21
N LEU A 30 -62.90 8.99 10.39
CA LEU A 30 -62.47 9.70 11.59
C LEU A 30 -63.40 9.35 12.76
N ILE A 31 -63.05 8.32 13.54
CA ILE A 31 -63.60 8.12 14.89
C ILE A 31 -62.64 8.83 15.84
N THR A 32 -63.10 9.97 16.36
CA THR A 32 -62.41 10.82 17.34
C THR A 32 -62.30 10.07 18.68
N ASN A 33 -61.37 9.11 18.75
CA ASN A 33 -61.00 8.48 19.99
C ASN A 33 -60.00 9.39 20.73
N VAL A 34 -60.45 9.96 21.85
CA VAL A 34 -59.64 10.79 22.76
C VAL A 34 -58.31 10.12 23.15
N VAL A 35 -58.24 8.79 23.11
CA VAL A 35 -57.02 7.99 23.33
C VAL A 35 -55.98 8.20 22.21
N VAL A 36 -56.39 8.31 20.95
CA VAL A 36 -55.49 8.53 19.80
C VAL A 36 -54.92 9.95 19.84
N VAL A 37 -55.74 10.94 20.20
CA VAL A 37 -55.28 12.34 20.35
C VAL A 37 -54.31 12.46 21.54
N LYS A 38 -54.58 11.78 22.66
CA LYS A 38 -53.66 11.73 23.80
C LYS A 38 -52.35 11.02 23.47
N GLY A 39 -52.41 9.92 22.70
CA GLY A 39 -51.22 9.21 22.22
C GLY A 39 -50.38 10.06 21.27
N PHE A 40 -51.02 10.74 20.32
CA PHE A 40 -50.34 11.65 19.40
C PHE A 40 -49.69 12.83 20.14
N LEU A 41 -50.40 13.45 21.09
CA LEU A 41 -49.85 14.51 21.94
C LEU A 41 -48.66 14.03 22.78
N ALA A 42 -48.71 12.80 23.32
CA ALA A 42 -47.58 12.23 24.05
C ALA A 42 -46.36 12.00 23.16
N ILE A 43 -46.55 11.52 21.93
CA ILE A 43 -45.48 11.36 20.94
C ILE A 43 -44.88 12.72 20.57
N CYS A 44 -45.70 13.74 20.35
CA CYS A 44 -45.23 15.10 20.08
C CYS A 44 -44.46 15.68 21.27
N LEU A 45 -44.90 15.42 22.50
CA LEU A 45 -44.21 15.86 23.71
C LEU A 45 -42.84 15.21 23.84
N VAL A 46 -42.75 13.89 23.65
CA VAL A 46 -41.48 13.16 23.66
C VAL A 46 -40.55 13.68 22.56
N ALA A 47 -41.05 13.84 21.33
CA ALA A 47 -40.26 14.38 20.22
C ALA A 47 -39.76 15.81 20.51
N SER A 48 -40.60 16.66 21.11
CA SER A 48 -40.21 18.03 21.47
C SER A 48 -39.14 18.06 22.57
N VAL A 49 -39.24 17.20 23.58
CA VAL A 49 -38.25 17.07 24.65
C VAL A 49 -36.94 16.49 24.12
N SER A 50 -37.00 15.51 23.21
CA SER A 50 -35.82 14.97 22.53
C SER A 50 -35.13 16.00 21.65
N LEU A 51 -35.89 16.81 20.91
CA LEU A 51 -35.34 17.91 20.09
C LEU A 51 -34.74 19.03 20.96
N PHE A 52 -35.40 19.40 22.06
CA PHE A 52 -34.85 20.35 23.02
C PHE A 52 -33.58 19.82 23.67
N SER A 53 -33.57 18.56 24.11
CA SER A 53 -32.39 17.89 24.68
C SER A 53 -31.25 17.83 23.67
N PHE A 54 -31.52 17.50 22.40
CA PHE A 54 -30.54 17.49 21.33
C PHE A 54 -29.99 18.91 21.06
N SER A 55 -30.85 19.93 21.05
CA SER A 55 -30.41 21.33 20.88
C SER A 55 -29.56 21.82 22.05
N ALA A 56 -29.92 21.44 23.28
CA ALA A 56 -29.19 21.80 24.49
C ALA A 56 -27.83 21.09 24.56
N PHE A 57 -27.78 19.79 24.22
CA PHE A 57 -26.53 19.05 24.10
C PHE A 57 -25.66 19.56 22.95
N SER A 58 -26.24 19.93 21.80
CA SER A 58 -25.50 20.49 20.67
C SER A 58 -24.81 21.82 21.03
N LYS A 59 -25.48 22.67 21.82
CA LYS A 59 -24.90 23.92 22.33
C LYS A 59 -23.81 23.67 23.38
N TRP A 60 -23.96 22.65 24.23
CA TRP A 60 -22.90 22.25 25.17
C TRP A 60 -21.65 21.78 24.42
N THR A 61 -21.81 20.98 23.36
CA THR A 61 -20.68 20.55 22.53
C THR A 61 -20.04 21.68 21.72
N SER A 62 -20.76 22.78 21.46
CA SER A 62 -20.19 23.97 20.81
C SER A 62 -19.35 24.85 21.73
N THR A 63 -19.47 24.72 23.05
CA THR A 63 -18.61 25.43 24.03
C THR A 63 -17.36 24.65 24.46
N ALA A 64 -17.23 23.39 24.02
CA ALA A 64 -15.97 22.70 24.06
C ALA A 64 -15.21 23.02 22.77
N GLU A 65 -14.46 24.12 22.76
CA GLU A 65 -13.41 24.35 21.77
C GLU A 65 -12.35 23.23 21.91
N TYR A 66 -12.64 22.08 21.29
CA TYR A 66 -11.58 21.33 20.66
C TYR A 66 -11.04 22.23 19.56
N PRO A 67 -9.71 22.41 19.43
CA PRO A 67 -9.17 23.04 18.24
C PRO A 67 -9.67 22.20 17.06
N ALA A 68 -10.65 22.73 16.33
CA ALA A 68 -11.01 22.21 15.05
C ALA A 68 -9.70 22.21 14.28
N SER A 69 -9.17 21.02 14.02
CA SER A 69 -8.09 20.82 13.08
C SER A 69 -8.55 21.53 11.82
N GLY A 70 -8.00 22.73 11.62
CA GLY A 70 -8.27 23.50 10.44
C GLY A 70 -7.96 22.55 9.30
N VAL A 71 -8.99 22.26 8.50
CA VAL A 71 -8.77 21.87 7.11
C VAL A 71 -8.05 23.08 6.53
N ARG A 72 -6.72 23.10 6.69
CA ARG A 72 -5.87 23.90 5.84
C ARG A 72 -6.27 23.44 4.46
N ARG A 73 -6.94 24.33 3.73
CA ARG A 73 -6.88 24.34 2.29
C ARG A 73 -5.40 24.06 2.00
N LEU A 74 -5.09 22.93 1.37
CA LEU A 74 -3.77 22.71 0.80
C LEU A 74 -3.57 23.90 -0.14
N GLU A 75 -2.96 24.97 0.38
CA GLU A 75 -2.20 25.87 -0.46
C GLU A 75 -1.31 24.93 -1.24
N SER A 76 -1.45 24.95 -2.56
CA SER A 76 -0.59 24.17 -3.44
C SER A 76 0.83 24.47 -3.01
N GLU A 77 1.48 23.52 -2.35
CA GLU A 77 2.91 23.63 -2.10
C GLU A 77 3.54 23.96 -3.45
N ASP A 78 4.42 24.96 -3.47
CA ASP A 78 5.21 25.26 -4.66
C ASP A 78 5.73 23.92 -5.21
N PRO A 79 5.44 23.57 -6.49
CA PRO A 79 5.90 22.32 -7.07
C PRO A 79 7.43 22.14 -6.95
N ASN A 80 8.19 23.23 -6.78
CA ASN A 80 9.61 23.20 -6.49
C ASN A 80 9.97 22.76 -5.06
N ASN A 81 9.04 22.84 -4.11
CA ASN A 81 9.25 22.43 -2.72
C ASN A 81 8.77 20.99 -2.42
N ALA A 82 8.10 20.32 -3.35
CA ALA A 82 7.69 18.93 -3.14
C ALA A 82 8.90 17.98 -2.96
N THR A 83 8.77 17.01 -2.06
CA THR A 83 9.80 15.95 -1.89
C THR A 83 9.93 15.13 -3.19
N ARG A 84 11.16 14.97 -3.67
CA ARG A 84 11.53 14.21 -4.87
C ARG A 84 12.54 13.14 -4.49
N VAL A 85 12.77 12.17 -5.37
CA VAL A 85 13.73 11.07 -5.15
C VAL A 85 15.13 11.60 -4.80
N SER A 86 15.56 12.70 -5.42
CA SER A 86 16.84 13.36 -5.13
C SER A 86 16.97 13.89 -3.70
N HIS A 87 15.86 14.13 -3.00
CA HIS A 87 15.86 14.58 -1.60
C HIS A 87 16.00 13.42 -0.60
N ILE A 88 16.04 12.17 -1.07
CA ILE A 88 16.09 10.96 -0.25
C ILE A 88 17.49 10.36 -0.32
N LEU A 89 18.01 9.93 0.82
CA LEU A 89 19.23 9.12 0.91
C LEU A 89 18.88 7.71 1.40
N PHE A 90 19.12 6.71 0.57
CA PHE A 90 18.86 5.31 0.91
C PHE A 90 20.04 4.69 1.69
N GLY A 91 19.78 4.21 2.91
CA GLY A 91 20.74 3.45 3.73
C GLY A 91 20.39 1.96 3.68
N ILE A 92 21.08 1.21 2.83
CA ILE A 92 20.81 -0.22 2.62
C ILE A 92 21.71 -1.04 3.52
N SER A 93 21.13 -1.79 4.43
CA SER A 93 21.84 -2.64 5.39
C SER A 93 22.15 -3.98 4.75
N GLY A 94 23.43 -4.25 4.50
CA GLY A 94 23.87 -5.51 3.88
C GLY A 94 25.00 -6.16 4.65
N SER A 95 25.32 -7.40 4.29
CA SER A 95 26.56 -8.06 4.71
C SER A 95 27.29 -8.63 3.51
N LEU A 96 28.62 -8.64 3.52
CA LEU A 96 29.39 -9.22 2.43
C LEU A 96 29.07 -10.71 2.23
N LYS A 97 28.67 -11.40 3.31
CA LYS A 97 28.27 -12.81 3.29
C LYS A 97 26.98 -13.04 2.48
N THR A 98 25.99 -12.15 2.59
CA THR A 98 24.67 -12.29 1.96
C THR A 98 24.52 -11.50 0.66
N TRP A 99 25.36 -10.48 0.46
CA TRP A 99 25.26 -9.58 -0.68
C TRP A 99 25.25 -10.31 -2.02
N GLY A 100 26.13 -11.30 -2.20
CA GLY A 100 26.25 -12.04 -3.45
C GLY A 100 24.94 -12.70 -3.91
N THR A 101 24.10 -13.17 -2.98
CA THR A 101 22.82 -13.81 -3.31
C THR A 101 21.65 -12.84 -3.33
N ARG A 102 21.71 -11.76 -2.52
CA ARG A 102 20.59 -10.82 -2.33
C ARG A 102 20.64 -9.59 -3.24
N ARG A 103 21.83 -9.20 -3.71
CA ARG A 103 22.02 -7.96 -4.49
C ARG A 103 21.07 -7.81 -5.68
N ARG A 104 20.62 -8.93 -6.27
CA ARG A 104 19.66 -8.95 -7.39
C ARG A 104 18.37 -8.16 -7.10
N TYR A 105 17.96 -8.06 -5.83
CA TYR A 105 16.80 -7.28 -5.43
C TYR A 105 17.11 -5.79 -5.42
N CYS A 106 18.23 -5.38 -4.82
CA CYS A 106 18.71 -4.00 -4.88
C CYS A 106 18.98 -3.54 -6.32
N GLU A 107 19.68 -4.36 -7.11
CA GLU A 107 20.01 -4.09 -8.52
C GLU A 107 18.76 -4.01 -9.42
N ALA A 108 17.60 -4.52 -8.98
CA ALA A 108 16.38 -4.45 -9.77
C ALA A 108 15.72 -3.06 -9.75
N TRP A 109 15.79 -2.36 -8.61
CA TRP A 109 15.18 -1.04 -8.43
C TRP A 109 16.18 0.12 -8.43
N TRP A 110 17.46 -0.17 -8.17
CA TRP A 110 18.52 0.84 -8.20
C TRP A 110 18.79 1.32 -9.63
N LYS A 111 18.73 2.64 -9.83
CA LYS A 111 18.97 3.31 -11.12
C LYS A 111 19.81 4.58 -10.91
N PRO A 112 21.12 4.54 -11.13
CA PRO A 112 22.00 5.71 -10.97
C PRO A 112 21.53 6.92 -11.79
N GLU A 113 21.00 6.68 -12.99
CA GLU A 113 20.50 7.71 -13.90
C GLU A 113 19.24 8.45 -13.40
N ALA A 114 18.54 7.92 -12.41
CA ALA A 114 17.30 8.48 -11.86
C ALA A 114 17.53 9.42 -10.67
N ALA A 115 18.75 9.92 -10.47
CA ALA A 115 19.15 10.74 -9.33
C ALA A 115 18.88 10.07 -7.96
N ILE A 116 18.86 8.74 -7.93
CA ILE A 116 18.82 7.96 -6.69
C ILE A 116 20.19 8.03 -6.04
N ARG A 117 20.23 8.34 -4.75
CA ARG A 117 21.45 8.36 -3.94
C ARG A 117 21.28 7.54 -2.67
N GLY A 118 22.39 7.03 -2.15
CA GLY A 118 22.38 6.10 -1.04
C GLY A 118 23.52 5.11 -1.13
N PHE A 119 23.68 4.30 -0.09
CA PHE A 119 24.80 3.38 0.05
C PHE A 119 24.37 2.04 0.64
N VAL A 120 25.02 0.97 0.18
CA VAL A 120 25.02 -0.31 0.87
C VAL A 120 26.05 -0.29 1.98
N TRP A 121 25.60 -0.39 3.23
CA TRP A 121 26.45 -0.44 4.42
C TRP A 121 26.81 -1.88 4.75
N LEU A 122 28.08 -2.23 4.51
CA LEU A 122 28.64 -3.56 4.70
C LEU A 122 29.40 -3.69 6.02
N ASP A 123 29.55 -4.94 6.47
CA ASP A 123 30.39 -5.32 7.61
C ASP A 123 31.90 -5.24 7.34
N ARG A 124 32.30 -5.30 6.06
CA ARG A 124 33.70 -5.21 5.61
C ARG A 124 33.78 -4.91 4.11
N ALA A 125 34.95 -4.48 3.66
CA ALA A 125 35.17 -4.16 2.25
C ALA A 125 35.11 -5.41 1.35
N PRO A 126 34.40 -5.35 0.21
CA PRO A 126 34.41 -6.39 -0.82
C PRO A 126 35.71 -6.34 -1.64
N GLN A 127 36.13 -7.47 -2.22
CA GLN A 127 37.24 -7.49 -3.18
C GLN A 127 36.85 -6.90 -4.54
N LYS A 128 35.59 -7.12 -4.96
CA LYS A 128 35.02 -6.62 -6.21
C LYS A 128 33.62 -6.11 -5.95
N TRP A 129 33.26 -4.98 -6.57
CA TRP A 129 31.93 -4.40 -6.48
C TRP A 129 31.31 -4.30 -7.88
N PRO A 130 30.12 -4.88 -8.11
CA PRO A 130 29.45 -4.77 -9.40
C PRO A 130 29.05 -3.33 -9.70
N GLU A 131 29.22 -2.88 -10.95
CA GLU A 131 28.79 -1.54 -11.39
C GLU A 131 27.26 -1.38 -11.35
N SER A 132 26.52 -2.47 -11.49
CA SER A 132 25.05 -2.51 -11.36
C SER A 132 24.55 -2.31 -9.93
N SER A 133 25.42 -2.53 -8.93
CA SER A 133 25.07 -2.43 -7.53
C SER A 133 25.12 -0.96 -7.04
N PRO A 134 24.28 -0.55 -6.07
CA PRO A 134 24.42 0.74 -5.41
C PRO A 134 25.83 0.91 -4.84
N PRO A 135 26.39 2.13 -4.71
CA PRO A 135 27.70 2.30 -4.11
C PRO A 135 27.70 1.77 -2.67
N TYR A 136 28.86 1.34 -2.16
CA TYR A 136 28.96 0.80 -0.81
C TYR A 136 29.75 1.70 0.14
N ARG A 137 29.53 1.47 1.43
CA ARG A 137 30.33 1.94 2.56
C ARG A 137 30.57 0.78 3.52
N VAL A 138 31.63 0.86 4.31
CA VAL A 138 31.90 -0.11 5.38
C VAL A 138 31.54 0.56 6.69
N SER A 139 30.69 -0.09 7.47
CA SER A 139 30.28 0.47 8.75
C SER A 139 31.45 0.58 9.73
N ALA A 140 31.42 1.62 10.56
CA ALA A 140 32.39 1.82 11.62
C ALA A 140 32.35 0.69 12.67
N ASN A 141 33.48 0.52 13.40
CA ASN A 141 33.60 -0.50 14.43
C ASN A 141 32.60 -0.25 15.58
N THR A 142 31.82 -1.29 15.93
CA THR A 142 30.83 -1.28 17.02
C THR A 142 31.23 -2.17 18.21
N SER A 143 32.50 -2.55 18.34
CA SER A 143 32.96 -3.43 19.43
C SER A 143 32.71 -2.85 20.82
N GLY A 144 32.73 -1.51 20.96
CA GLY A 144 32.48 -0.82 22.22
C GLY A 144 31.01 -0.79 22.68
N LEU A 145 30.06 -1.12 21.80
CA LEU A 145 28.63 -1.09 22.11
C LEU A 145 28.15 -2.45 22.65
N ARG A 146 27.20 -2.43 23.56
CA ARG A 146 26.65 -3.62 24.22
C ARG A 146 25.63 -4.33 23.32
N TYR A 147 25.67 -5.66 23.37
CA TYR A 147 24.66 -6.51 22.76
C TYR A 147 24.54 -7.78 23.60
N THR A 148 23.38 -8.00 24.19
CA THR A 148 23.13 -9.04 25.20
C THR A 148 22.02 -10.01 24.81
N CYS A 149 21.38 -9.80 23.66
CA CYS A 149 20.37 -10.72 23.13
C CYS A 149 21.03 -12.05 22.68
N TRP A 150 20.77 -13.12 23.42
CA TRP A 150 21.42 -14.42 23.24
C TRP A 150 20.96 -15.19 21.99
N TYR A 151 19.78 -14.89 21.46
CA TYR A 151 19.18 -15.58 20.31
C TYR A 151 19.20 -14.77 19.01
N GLY A 152 19.79 -13.56 19.02
CA GLY A 152 19.93 -12.71 17.85
C GLY A 152 21.37 -12.54 17.39
N SER A 153 21.58 -11.69 16.38
CA SER A 153 22.90 -11.39 15.83
C SER A 153 23.43 -10.04 16.29
N ARG A 154 24.69 -9.99 16.75
CA ARG A 154 25.38 -8.74 17.08
C ARG A 154 25.45 -7.75 15.90
N ALA A 155 25.28 -8.22 14.67
CA ALA A 155 25.16 -7.36 13.48
C ALA A 155 24.06 -6.30 13.62
N ALA A 156 23.02 -6.55 14.44
CA ALA A 156 21.95 -5.59 14.74
C ALA A 156 22.50 -4.24 15.27
N VAL A 157 23.60 -4.24 16.02
CA VAL A 157 24.24 -3.01 16.53
C VAL A 157 24.75 -2.16 15.38
N ARG A 158 25.46 -2.77 14.43
CA ARG A 158 25.98 -2.10 13.24
C ARG A 158 24.85 -1.60 12.35
N ILE A 159 23.85 -2.44 12.11
CA ILE A 159 22.70 -2.10 11.27
C ILE A 159 21.91 -0.92 11.87
N ALA A 160 21.72 -0.89 13.20
CA ALA A 160 21.07 0.24 13.86
C ALA A 160 21.82 1.57 13.70
N ARG A 161 23.15 1.54 13.45
CA ARG A 161 23.94 2.76 13.23
C ARG A 161 23.88 3.28 11.80
N VAL A 162 23.30 2.55 10.85
CA VAL A 162 23.27 2.95 9.43
C VAL A 162 22.64 4.32 9.21
N VAL A 163 21.60 4.67 9.98
CA VAL A 163 20.99 6.02 9.92
C VAL A 163 21.98 7.11 10.33
N LYS A 164 22.75 6.87 11.40
CA LYS A 164 23.78 7.78 11.90
C LYS A 164 24.92 7.91 10.91
N GLU A 165 25.44 6.79 10.45
CA GLU A 165 26.56 6.77 9.51
C GLU A 165 26.16 7.42 8.17
N SER A 166 24.90 7.29 7.74
CA SER A 166 24.37 7.97 6.55
C SER A 166 24.21 9.48 6.76
N PHE A 167 23.78 9.91 7.94
CA PHE A 167 23.66 11.33 8.29
C PHE A 167 25.04 12.01 8.34
N GLU A 168 26.02 11.35 8.94
CA GLU A 168 27.39 11.86 9.10
C GLU A 168 28.17 11.99 7.78
N LEU A 169 27.66 11.45 6.66
CA LEU A 169 28.20 11.73 5.33
C LEU A 169 28.07 13.20 4.93
N GLY A 170 27.13 13.94 5.52
CA GLY A 170 26.95 15.37 5.25
C GLY A 170 26.47 15.70 3.83
N GLU A 171 25.76 14.78 3.18
CA GLU A 171 25.22 14.98 1.84
C GLU A 171 24.24 16.17 1.80
N GLU A 172 24.44 17.07 0.83
CA GLU A 172 23.65 18.30 0.73
C GLU A 172 22.20 18.03 0.31
N ASN A 173 21.28 18.90 0.71
CA ASN A 173 19.87 18.86 0.28
C ASN A 173 19.17 17.51 0.56
N VAL A 174 19.58 16.77 1.60
CA VAL A 174 18.86 15.58 2.10
C VAL A 174 17.71 16.05 2.98
N ARG A 175 16.50 15.54 2.70
CA ARG A 175 15.29 15.76 3.50
C ARG A 175 14.89 14.52 4.29
N TRP A 176 15.21 13.34 3.76
CA TRP A 176 14.81 12.05 4.31
C TRP A 176 15.93 11.02 4.19
N PHE A 177 16.10 10.22 5.25
CA PHE A 177 16.94 9.02 5.24
C PHE A 177 16.03 7.80 5.22
N VAL A 178 16.10 6.99 4.18
CA VAL A 178 15.28 5.78 4.01
C VAL A 178 16.13 4.55 4.23
N MET A 179 15.87 3.83 5.33
CA MET A 179 16.60 2.63 5.69
C MET A 179 15.87 1.40 5.14
N GLY A 180 16.62 0.36 4.77
CA GLY A 180 16.09 -0.95 4.40
C GLY A 180 17.19 -2.01 4.35
N ASP A 181 16.81 -3.27 4.16
CA ASP A 181 17.76 -4.40 4.08
C ASP A 181 18.16 -4.75 2.63
N ASP A 182 19.24 -5.52 2.46
CA ASP A 182 19.80 -5.92 1.16
C ASP A 182 18.90 -6.83 0.30
N ASP A 183 17.81 -7.36 0.87
CA ASP A 183 16.73 -8.08 0.20
C ASP A 183 15.39 -7.32 0.14
N THR A 184 15.45 -5.98 0.31
CA THR A 184 14.30 -5.09 0.15
C THR A 184 14.23 -4.53 -1.27
N VAL A 185 13.05 -4.63 -1.88
CA VAL A 185 12.74 -3.99 -3.16
C VAL A 185 11.99 -2.71 -2.89
N PHE A 186 12.60 -1.55 -3.17
CA PHE A 186 11.94 -0.25 -3.05
C PHE A 186 11.30 0.18 -4.37
N PHE A 187 10.32 1.07 -4.25
CA PHE A 187 9.66 1.78 -5.36
C PHE A 187 9.93 3.29 -5.19
N PRO A 188 11.09 3.81 -5.62
CA PRO A 188 11.62 5.11 -5.18
C PRO A 188 10.72 6.31 -5.45
N GLU A 189 10.07 6.37 -6.61
CA GLU A 189 9.10 7.40 -6.97
C GLU A 189 7.88 7.36 -6.05
N ASN A 190 7.43 6.16 -5.66
CA ASN A 190 6.37 6.01 -4.66
C ASN A 190 6.84 6.35 -3.24
N VAL A 191 8.10 6.05 -2.88
CA VAL A 191 8.71 6.53 -1.62
C VAL A 191 8.63 8.06 -1.57
N ALA A 192 9.09 8.74 -2.63
CA ALA A 192 9.04 10.20 -2.70
C ALA A 192 7.61 10.76 -2.66
N ALA A 193 6.67 10.14 -3.37
CA ALA A 193 5.26 10.54 -3.36
C ALA A 193 4.58 10.33 -2.00
N VAL A 194 5.01 9.31 -1.23
CA VAL A 194 4.52 9.12 0.14
C VAL A 194 5.13 10.16 1.08
N LEU A 195 6.43 10.42 0.99
CA LEU A 195 7.13 11.36 1.85
C LEU A 195 6.80 12.82 1.55
N SER A 196 6.32 13.15 0.35
CA SER A 196 5.83 14.50 0.02
C SER A 196 4.54 14.89 0.74
N LYS A 197 3.87 13.95 1.43
CA LYS A 197 2.71 14.25 2.29
C LYS A 197 3.10 14.97 3.60
N TYR A 198 4.38 14.96 3.94
CA TYR A 198 4.89 15.37 5.25
C TYR A 198 5.81 16.58 5.10
N ASP A 199 5.68 17.55 6.01
CA ASP A 199 6.63 18.65 6.13
C ASP A 199 7.99 18.11 6.60
N HIS A 200 8.94 18.03 5.67
CA HIS A 200 10.27 17.49 5.92
C HIS A 200 11.10 18.28 6.94
N ASN A 201 10.64 19.48 7.34
CA ASN A 201 11.26 20.27 8.41
C ASN A 201 10.75 19.90 9.81
N GLN A 202 9.81 18.96 9.92
CA GLN A 202 9.37 18.39 11.20
C GLN A 202 9.97 17.00 11.42
N MET A 203 9.91 16.53 12.67
CA MET A 203 10.37 15.19 13.02
C MET A 203 9.32 14.14 12.68
N TYR A 204 9.64 13.26 11.73
CA TYR A 204 8.81 12.15 11.31
C TYR A 204 9.59 10.84 11.26
N TYR A 205 8.96 9.80 11.79
CA TYR A 205 9.35 8.40 11.66
C TYR A 205 8.25 7.65 10.91
N VAL A 206 8.50 7.32 9.63
CA VAL A 206 7.49 6.81 8.71
C VAL A 206 7.84 5.38 8.30
N GLY A 207 6.89 4.44 8.39
CA GLY A 207 7.10 3.05 7.97
C GLY A 207 5.89 2.19 8.26
N SER A 208 6.06 0.89 8.43
CA SER A 208 4.96 0.00 8.82
C SER A 208 5.42 -1.12 9.75
N VAL A 209 4.43 -1.80 10.33
CA VAL A 209 4.60 -2.99 11.17
C VAL A 209 4.54 -4.26 10.32
N SER A 210 4.70 -5.42 10.96
CA SER A 210 4.58 -6.70 10.29
C SER A 210 3.14 -7.00 9.84
N GLU A 211 2.98 -7.79 8.79
CA GLU A 211 1.70 -8.39 8.45
C GLU A 211 1.27 -9.47 9.46
N SER A 212 2.23 -10.08 10.16
CA SER A 212 2.03 -11.17 11.12
C SER A 212 1.98 -10.66 12.56
N VAL A 213 0.86 -10.93 13.25
CA VAL A 213 0.66 -10.55 14.67
C VAL A 213 1.75 -11.13 15.58
N GLU A 214 2.18 -12.36 15.32
CA GLU A 214 3.22 -13.02 16.13
C GLU A 214 4.61 -12.37 16.01
N GLN A 215 4.85 -11.55 14.98
CA GLN A 215 6.05 -10.74 14.89
C GLN A 215 5.88 -9.47 15.70
N ASP A 216 4.74 -8.79 15.55
CA ASP A 216 4.48 -7.52 16.25
C ASP A 216 4.37 -7.70 17.77
N GLU A 217 3.82 -8.82 18.25
CA GLU A 217 3.77 -9.17 19.67
C GLU A 217 5.16 -9.41 20.28
N VAL A 218 6.08 -9.98 19.49
CA VAL A 218 7.45 -10.27 19.93
C VAL A 218 8.32 -9.03 19.86
N HIS A 219 8.12 -8.19 18.83
CA HIS A 219 9.02 -7.08 18.54
C HIS A 219 8.45 -5.73 18.95
N SER A 220 7.43 -5.21 18.26
CA SER A 220 6.58 -4.10 18.72
C SER A 220 5.56 -3.69 17.64
N TYR A 221 4.36 -3.26 18.06
CA TYR A 221 3.40 -2.53 17.22
C TYR A 221 3.74 -1.05 17.03
N THR A 222 4.75 -0.52 17.70
CA THR A 222 5.09 0.92 17.72
C THR A 222 6.47 1.21 17.11
N MET A 223 6.99 0.30 16.30
CA MET A 223 8.22 0.49 15.54
C MET A 223 7.98 0.19 14.06
N ALA A 224 8.73 0.86 13.18
CA ALA A 224 8.80 0.43 11.79
C ALA A 224 9.75 -0.76 11.68
N TYR A 225 9.34 -1.78 10.93
CA TYR A 225 10.18 -2.94 10.67
C TYR A 225 11.28 -2.61 9.67
N GLY A 226 12.52 -2.97 10.00
CA GLY A 226 13.69 -2.59 9.21
C GLY A 226 13.69 -3.16 7.79
N GLY A 227 13.18 -4.39 7.63
CA GLY A 227 13.12 -5.07 6.35
C GLY A 227 12.12 -4.44 5.38
N ALA A 228 10.92 -4.06 5.86
CA ALA A 228 9.96 -3.25 5.10
C ALA A 228 10.60 -1.93 4.70
N GLY A 229 11.53 -1.45 5.50
CA GLY A 229 12.14 -0.15 5.39
C GLY A 229 11.32 0.92 6.09
N PHE A 230 12.01 2.01 6.40
CA PHE A 230 11.42 3.16 7.07
C PHE A 230 12.14 4.44 6.68
N ALA A 231 11.46 5.57 6.80
CA ALA A 231 12.04 6.88 6.59
C ALA A 231 12.13 7.65 7.91
N VAL A 232 13.25 8.35 8.10
CA VAL A 232 13.38 9.40 9.11
C VAL A 232 13.60 10.73 8.41
N SER A 233 12.85 11.75 8.81
CA SER A 233 13.05 13.13 8.36
C SER A 233 14.42 13.65 8.82
N TYR A 234 15.00 14.62 8.12
CA TYR A 234 16.29 15.21 8.48
C TYR A 234 16.37 15.71 9.94
N PRO A 235 15.40 16.46 10.49
CA PRO A 235 15.45 16.91 11.88
C PRO A 235 15.42 15.76 12.90
N LEU A 236 14.67 14.70 12.61
CA LEU A 236 14.66 13.49 13.44
C LEU A 236 16.02 12.79 13.39
N ALA A 237 16.61 12.65 12.20
CA ALA A 237 17.95 12.07 12.07
C ALA A 237 18.98 12.85 12.89
N ALA A 238 18.97 14.19 12.80
CA ALA A 238 19.84 15.06 13.58
C ALA A 238 19.67 14.87 15.10
N ALA A 239 18.43 14.76 15.60
CA ALA A 239 18.20 14.48 17.02
C ALA A 239 18.63 13.05 17.42
N LEU A 240 18.41 12.08 16.53
CA LEU A 240 18.72 10.68 16.78
C LEU A 240 20.22 10.42 16.89
N VAL A 241 21.04 11.01 16.00
CA VAL A 241 22.50 10.74 15.98
C VAL A 241 23.22 11.17 17.26
N GLU A 242 22.72 12.21 17.93
CA GLU A 242 23.24 12.73 19.20
C GLU A 242 23.11 11.70 20.33
N ILE A 243 22.04 10.91 20.34
CA ILE A 243 21.75 9.96 21.42
C ILE A 243 22.02 8.50 21.04
N LEU A 244 22.19 8.19 19.74
CA LEU A 244 22.01 6.85 19.21
C LEU A 244 22.91 5.80 19.86
N ASP A 245 24.21 6.08 20.01
CA ASP A 245 25.15 5.07 20.54
C ASP A 245 24.85 4.73 22.02
N GLY A 246 24.57 5.73 22.85
CA GLY A 246 24.15 5.52 24.24
C GLY A 246 22.76 4.87 24.35
N CYS A 247 21.87 5.18 23.41
CA CYS A 247 20.57 4.54 23.31
C CYS A 247 20.68 3.05 22.92
N ILE A 248 21.50 2.70 21.92
CA ILE A 248 21.76 1.32 21.52
C ILE A 248 22.23 0.47 22.72
N ASP A 249 23.05 1.04 23.60
CA ASP A 249 23.49 0.38 24.83
C ASP A 249 22.34 0.13 25.82
N ARG A 250 21.43 1.10 25.98
CA ARG A 250 20.21 0.94 26.80
C ARG A 250 19.31 -0.17 26.26
N TYR A 251 19.17 -0.27 24.94
CA TYR A 251 18.43 -1.34 24.26
C TYR A 251 19.31 -2.54 23.86
N SER A 252 20.38 -2.82 24.60
CA SER A 252 21.34 -3.89 24.27
C SER A 252 20.73 -5.30 24.19
N SER A 253 19.61 -5.55 24.88
CA SER A 253 18.87 -6.82 24.87
C SER A 253 17.87 -6.96 23.70
N ALA A 254 17.60 -5.89 22.95
CA ALA A 254 16.74 -5.95 21.77
C ALA A 254 17.35 -6.83 20.68
N TYR A 255 16.51 -7.64 20.01
CA TYR A 255 16.91 -8.63 19.01
C TYR A 255 17.39 -7.98 17.72
N GLY A 256 16.57 -7.09 17.16
CA GLY A 256 16.80 -6.45 15.88
C GLY A 256 17.40 -5.05 15.99
N SER A 257 17.88 -4.53 14.87
CA SER A 257 18.28 -3.14 14.71
C SER A 257 17.09 -2.19 14.76
N ASP A 258 15.97 -2.60 14.16
CA ASP A 258 14.70 -1.89 14.14
C ASP A 258 14.10 -1.67 15.53
N GLN A 259 14.13 -2.67 16.41
CA GLN A 259 13.75 -2.51 17.81
C GLN A 259 14.60 -1.47 18.53
N LYS A 260 15.92 -1.41 18.23
CA LYS A 260 16.82 -0.42 18.81
C LYS A 260 16.46 0.98 18.30
N ILE A 261 16.30 1.15 16.99
CA ILE A 261 15.88 2.42 16.39
C ILE A 261 14.52 2.87 16.93
N GLY A 262 13.53 1.98 16.96
CA GLY A 262 12.20 2.27 17.50
C GLY A 262 12.27 2.69 18.96
N GLY A 263 13.10 2.03 19.78
CA GLY A 263 13.39 2.45 21.15
C GLY A 263 13.95 3.88 21.22
N CYS A 264 15.00 4.17 20.45
CA CYS A 264 15.65 5.48 20.44
C CYS A 264 14.75 6.60 19.95
N VAL A 265 13.97 6.36 18.90
CA VAL A 265 13.00 7.33 18.39
C VAL A 265 11.87 7.58 19.40
N ASN A 266 11.46 6.56 20.17
CA ASN A 266 10.53 6.73 21.27
C ASN A 266 11.12 7.53 22.45
N GLU A 267 12.42 7.41 22.75
CA GLU A 267 13.08 8.26 23.76
C GLU A 267 13.06 9.75 23.36
N ILE A 268 13.10 10.06 22.06
CA ILE A 268 12.93 11.42 21.52
C ILE A 268 11.46 11.89 21.61
N GLY A 269 10.52 10.95 21.69
CA GLY A 269 9.08 11.23 21.78
C GLY A 269 8.37 11.31 20.42
N VAL A 270 8.97 10.74 19.36
CA VAL A 270 8.37 10.74 18.01
C VAL A 270 7.68 9.39 17.76
N PRO A 271 6.37 9.34 17.52
CA PRO A 271 5.66 8.10 17.27
C PRO A 271 5.86 7.60 15.83
N LEU A 272 5.66 6.29 15.63
CA LEU A 272 5.57 5.72 14.29
C LEU A 272 4.36 6.27 13.53
N THR A 273 4.62 6.85 12.36
CA THR A 273 3.63 7.19 11.34
C THR A 273 3.49 6.03 10.36
N ARG A 274 2.33 5.37 10.35
CA ARG A 274 2.11 4.16 9.57
C ARG A 274 1.71 4.46 8.12
N GLU A 275 2.43 3.86 7.18
CA GLU A 275 2.16 3.93 5.75
C GLU A 275 1.92 2.52 5.18
N PRO A 276 0.73 2.23 4.61
CA PRO A 276 0.31 0.87 4.29
C PRO A 276 1.04 0.24 3.09
N GLY A 277 1.87 1.00 2.38
CA GLY A 277 2.65 0.51 1.24
C GLY A 277 4.04 -0.04 1.60
N PHE A 278 4.46 0.07 2.87
CA PHE A 278 5.67 -0.59 3.35
C PHE A 278 5.32 -2.02 3.79
N HIS A 279 5.91 -3.02 3.13
CA HIS A 279 5.63 -4.42 3.41
C HIS A 279 6.88 -5.16 3.90
N GLN A 280 6.83 -5.60 5.15
CA GLN A 280 7.81 -6.52 5.73
C GLN A 280 7.69 -7.91 5.09
N LEU A 281 6.49 -8.28 4.62
CA LEU A 281 6.15 -9.59 4.07
C LEU A 281 6.59 -10.73 4.99
N ASP A 282 6.39 -10.56 6.29
CA ASP A 282 6.54 -11.63 7.27
C ASP A 282 5.35 -12.58 7.14
N ILE A 283 5.28 -13.27 6.00
CA ILE A 283 4.31 -14.28 5.64
C ILE A 283 5.03 -15.41 4.93
N ARG A 284 4.40 -16.58 4.88
CA ARG A 284 4.88 -17.75 4.14
C ARG A 284 3.89 -18.12 3.04
N GLY A 285 4.34 -18.92 2.08
CA GLY A 285 3.47 -19.36 0.98
C GLY A 285 3.34 -18.28 -0.08
N ASN A 286 2.13 -18.00 -0.55
CA ASN A 286 1.91 -17.13 -1.72
C ASN A 286 1.35 -15.76 -1.31
N ALA A 287 2.10 -14.69 -1.57
CA ALA A 287 1.71 -13.30 -1.29
C ALA A 287 0.58 -12.77 -2.19
N TYR A 288 0.13 -13.55 -3.18
CA TYR A 288 -0.87 -13.14 -4.17
C TYR A 288 -2.09 -12.44 -3.59
N GLY A 289 -2.74 -13.02 -2.58
CA GLY A 289 -3.97 -12.45 -2.04
C GLY A 289 -3.78 -11.11 -1.36
N LEU A 290 -2.62 -10.89 -0.72
CA LEU A 290 -2.23 -9.61 -0.13
C LEU A 290 -2.02 -8.56 -1.23
N LEU A 291 -1.18 -8.88 -2.23
CA LEU A 291 -0.83 -7.94 -3.30
C LEU A 291 -1.99 -7.66 -4.27
N ALA A 292 -2.84 -8.65 -4.54
CA ALA A 292 -4.00 -8.50 -5.42
C ALA A 292 -5.11 -7.63 -4.82
N ALA A 293 -5.15 -7.52 -3.49
CA ALA A 293 -6.08 -6.67 -2.74
C ALA A 293 -5.32 -5.55 -2.01
N HIS A 294 -4.18 -5.12 -2.57
CA HIS A 294 -3.40 -4.03 -2.00
C HIS A 294 -4.30 -2.78 -1.86
N PRO A 295 -4.23 -2.07 -0.72
CA PRO A 295 -5.05 -0.89 -0.49
C PRO A 295 -4.79 0.18 -1.55
N VAL A 296 -5.69 1.15 -1.65
CA VAL A 296 -5.53 2.32 -2.52
C VAL A 296 -4.49 3.26 -1.91
N ALA A 297 -3.22 2.86 -2.02
CA ALA A 297 -2.03 3.55 -1.56
C ALA A 297 -0.86 3.18 -2.49
N PRO A 298 0.16 4.05 -2.64
CA PRO A 298 1.37 3.69 -3.37
C PRO A 298 2.05 2.48 -2.74
N LEU A 299 2.43 1.49 -3.55
CA LEU A 299 3.34 0.43 -3.12
C LEU A 299 4.72 1.03 -2.88
N VAL A 300 5.28 0.91 -1.68
CA VAL A 300 6.54 1.57 -1.29
C VAL A 300 7.70 0.60 -1.25
N SER A 301 7.49 -0.60 -0.69
CA SER A 301 8.53 -1.60 -0.58
C SER A 301 7.96 -3.01 -0.44
N LEU A 302 8.77 -4.01 -0.83
CA LEU A 302 8.52 -5.42 -0.57
C LEU A 302 9.80 -6.07 -0.04
N HIS A 303 9.68 -6.76 1.09
CA HIS A 303 10.81 -7.44 1.74
C HIS A 303 10.67 -8.97 1.69
N HIS A 304 11.69 -9.72 2.13
CA HIS A 304 11.63 -11.17 2.31
C HIS A 304 11.13 -11.97 1.07
N ILE A 305 11.39 -11.49 -0.15
CA ILE A 305 10.91 -12.12 -1.39
C ILE A 305 11.38 -13.59 -1.52
N ASP A 306 12.56 -13.91 -0.97
CA ASP A 306 13.11 -15.27 -0.94
C ASP A 306 12.27 -16.27 -0.11
N TYR A 307 11.39 -15.78 0.76
CA TYR A 307 10.59 -16.58 1.67
C TYR A 307 9.14 -16.81 1.24
N VAL A 308 8.69 -16.11 0.20
CA VAL A 308 7.37 -16.30 -0.43
C VAL A 308 7.51 -16.98 -1.78
N ALA A 309 6.43 -17.52 -2.32
CA ALA A 309 6.37 -18.02 -3.68
C ALA A 309 6.64 -16.87 -4.68
N PRO A 310 7.13 -17.16 -5.90
CA PRO A 310 7.25 -16.15 -6.95
C PRO A 310 5.94 -15.37 -7.13
N LEU A 311 6.03 -14.04 -7.26
CA LEU A 311 4.84 -13.17 -7.37
C LEU A 311 4.02 -13.47 -8.63
N PHE A 312 4.69 -13.95 -9.70
CA PHE A 312 4.07 -14.38 -10.94
C PHE A 312 4.25 -15.88 -11.16
N PRO A 313 3.25 -16.58 -11.73
CA PRO A 313 3.37 -17.99 -12.05
C PRO A 313 4.41 -18.22 -13.16
N HIS A 314 5.06 -19.38 -13.13
CA HIS A 314 6.07 -19.80 -14.13
C HIS A 314 7.29 -18.86 -14.24
N ALA A 315 7.54 -18.03 -13.22
CA ALA A 315 8.70 -17.17 -13.12
C ALA A 315 9.52 -17.51 -11.87
N SER A 316 10.83 -17.21 -11.89
CA SER A 316 11.62 -17.15 -10.66
C SER A 316 11.18 -15.95 -9.80
N ARG A 317 11.62 -15.91 -8.54
CA ARG A 317 11.39 -14.77 -7.64
C ARG A 317 11.95 -13.46 -8.21
N GLU A 318 13.17 -13.53 -8.72
CA GLU A 318 13.84 -12.39 -9.37
C GLU A 318 13.08 -11.93 -10.63
N GLN A 319 12.70 -12.87 -11.51
CA GLN A 319 11.92 -12.56 -12.71
C GLN A 319 10.56 -11.95 -12.35
N SER A 320 9.94 -12.43 -11.27
CA SER A 320 8.66 -11.90 -10.78
C SER A 320 8.78 -10.45 -10.33
N VAL A 321 9.84 -10.10 -9.59
CA VAL A 321 10.13 -8.72 -9.19
C VAL A 321 10.37 -7.84 -10.40
N LYS A 322 11.22 -8.27 -11.34
CA LYS A 322 11.49 -7.54 -12.58
C LYS A 322 10.21 -7.26 -13.38
N LYS A 323 9.32 -8.24 -13.46
CA LYS A 323 8.03 -8.11 -14.14
C LYS A 323 7.07 -7.14 -13.45
N LEU A 324 7.02 -7.13 -12.11
CA LEU A 324 6.25 -6.11 -11.39
C LEU A 324 6.82 -4.70 -11.66
N LEU A 325 8.15 -4.59 -11.70
CA LEU A 325 8.84 -3.33 -12.00
C LEU A 325 8.63 -2.83 -13.43
N GLU A 326 8.28 -3.69 -14.39
CA GLU A 326 7.90 -3.26 -15.75
C GLU A 326 6.62 -2.43 -15.73
N ALA A 327 5.60 -2.86 -14.99
CA ALA A 327 4.38 -2.08 -14.82
C ALA A 327 4.64 -0.79 -14.03
N TYR A 328 5.42 -0.89 -12.96
CA TYR A 328 5.83 0.25 -12.15
C TYR A 328 6.52 1.36 -12.96
N LYS A 329 7.40 1.00 -13.88
CA LYS A 329 8.09 1.98 -14.74
C LYS A 329 7.12 2.80 -15.60
N VAL A 330 5.96 2.24 -15.94
CA VAL A 330 4.96 2.91 -16.77
C VAL A 330 4.04 3.78 -15.91
N ASP A 331 3.60 3.27 -14.76
CA ASP A 331 2.80 4.05 -13.80
C ASP A 331 3.13 3.68 -12.35
N PRO A 332 4.04 4.44 -11.72
CA PRO A 332 4.43 4.20 -10.34
C PRO A 332 3.26 4.21 -9.37
N ALA A 333 2.43 5.26 -9.46
CA ALA A 333 1.40 5.56 -8.47
C ALA A 333 0.23 4.58 -8.47
N ARG A 334 -0.01 3.89 -9.60
CA ARG A 334 -1.10 2.91 -9.75
C ARG A 334 -0.67 1.46 -9.63
N THR A 335 0.61 1.18 -9.41
CA THR A 335 1.12 -0.19 -9.25
C THR A 335 0.45 -0.90 -8.08
N LEU A 336 -0.09 -2.10 -8.32
CA LEU A 336 -0.92 -2.92 -7.42
C LEU A 336 -2.27 -2.33 -7.00
N GLN A 337 -2.57 -1.10 -7.38
CA GLN A 337 -3.80 -0.44 -6.95
C GLN A 337 -5.02 -1.23 -7.40
N GLN A 338 -5.83 -1.65 -6.44
CA GLN A 338 -7.04 -2.40 -6.70
C GLN A 338 -8.19 -1.46 -7.09
N THR A 339 -8.93 -1.86 -8.12
CA THR A 339 -10.23 -1.31 -8.50
C THR A 339 -11.15 -2.46 -8.92
N PHE A 340 -12.47 -2.26 -8.87
CA PHE A 340 -13.41 -3.29 -9.29
C PHE A 340 -14.65 -2.68 -9.93
N CYS A 341 -15.27 -3.45 -10.81
CA CYS A 341 -16.49 -3.06 -11.51
C CYS A 341 -17.47 -4.23 -11.66
N TYR A 342 -18.71 -3.90 -11.97
CA TYR A 342 -19.81 -4.85 -12.13
C TYR A 342 -20.32 -4.81 -13.57
N ASP A 343 -20.21 -5.92 -14.29
CA ASP A 343 -20.90 -6.10 -15.57
C ASP A 343 -22.27 -6.73 -15.27
N LEU A 344 -23.30 -5.90 -15.22
CA LEU A 344 -24.66 -6.33 -14.89
C LEU A 344 -25.27 -7.22 -15.98
N LYS A 345 -24.91 -6.99 -17.25
CA LYS A 345 -25.43 -7.76 -18.38
C LYS A 345 -24.92 -9.19 -18.35
N ARG A 346 -23.63 -9.37 -18.09
CA ARG A 346 -22.99 -10.70 -18.00
C ARG A 346 -23.04 -11.29 -16.59
N LYS A 347 -23.51 -10.50 -15.61
CA LYS A 347 -23.51 -10.84 -14.18
C LYS A 347 -22.09 -11.20 -13.70
N TRP A 348 -21.13 -10.34 -14.01
CA TRP A 348 -19.74 -10.49 -13.58
C TRP A 348 -19.33 -9.41 -12.60
N THR A 349 -18.44 -9.77 -11.68
CA THR A 349 -17.63 -8.80 -10.94
C THR A 349 -16.19 -8.94 -11.40
N VAL A 350 -15.56 -7.84 -11.79
CA VAL A 350 -14.16 -7.79 -12.22
C VAL A 350 -13.39 -7.01 -11.17
N SER A 351 -12.31 -7.58 -10.64
CA SER A 351 -11.36 -6.89 -9.76
C SER A 351 -10.01 -6.84 -10.44
N ILE A 352 -9.43 -5.65 -10.54
CA ILE A 352 -8.19 -5.37 -11.26
C ILE A 352 -7.23 -4.77 -10.25
N SER A 353 -6.10 -5.44 -10.04
CA SER A 353 -4.91 -4.88 -9.40
C SER A 353 -3.95 -4.51 -10.53
N TRP A 354 -3.85 -3.20 -10.80
CA TRP A 354 -3.15 -2.71 -11.98
C TRP A 354 -1.65 -3.08 -11.93
N GLY A 355 -1.10 -3.51 -13.06
CA GLY A 355 0.28 -4.02 -13.12
C GLY A 355 0.49 -5.41 -12.51
N TYR A 356 -0.56 -6.11 -12.04
CA TYR A 356 -0.40 -7.42 -11.41
C TYR A 356 -1.40 -8.47 -11.85
N THR A 357 -2.70 -8.29 -11.55
CA THR A 357 -3.70 -9.35 -11.79
C THR A 357 -5.11 -8.82 -12.07
N VAL A 358 -5.88 -9.61 -12.82
CA VAL A 358 -7.32 -9.46 -12.99
C VAL A 358 -8.02 -10.70 -12.47
N GLN A 359 -9.03 -10.48 -11.62
CA GLN A 359 -9.90 -11.50 -11.05
C GLN A 359 -11.30 -11.33 -11.61
N LEU A 360 -11.82 -12.39 -12.23
CA LEU A 360 -13.18 -12.44 -12.75
C LEU A 360 -14.05 -13.35 -11.88
N TYR A 361 -15.19 -12.84 -11.43
CA TYR A 361 -16.19 -13.56 -10.64
C TYR A 361 -17.48 -13.72 -11.47
N PRO A 362 -17.75 -14.91 -12.05
CA PRO A 362 -18.94 -15.19 -12.86
C PRO A 362 -20.25 -15.29 -12.07
N ALA A 363 -21.36 -15.45 -12.79
CA ALA A 363 -22.75 -15.45 -12.29
C ALA A 363 -23.01 -16.30 -11.03
N ALA A 364 -22.41 -17.49 -10.89
CA ALA A 364 -22.57 -18.36 -9.72
C ALA A 364 -21.92 -17.80 -8.42
N THR A 365 -21.09 -16.76 -8.55
CA THR A 365 -20.40 -16.01 -7.49
C THR A 365 -20.71 -14.51 -7.54
N PHE A 366 -21.68 -14.12 -8.37
CA PHE A 366 -22.07 -12.73 -8.59
C PHE A 366 -22.56 -12.09 -7.30
N SER A 367 -22.39 -10.76 -7.21
CA SER A 367 -22.67 -9.96 -6.02
C SER A 367 -21.64 -10.14 -4.88
N LYS A 368 -20.34 -10.22 -5.22
CA LYS A 368 -19.30 -9.95 -4.22
C LYS A 368 -19.42 -8.50 -3.77
N ALA A 369 -19.76 -8.32 -2.51
CA ALA A 369 -19.76 -7.00 -1.90
C ALA A 369 -18.35 -6.39 -2.00
N ALA A 370 -18.25 -5.08 -2.17
CA ALA A 370 -16.97 -4.36 -2.17
C ALA A 370 -16.07 -4.79 -0.99
N LYS A 371 -16.68 -4.94 0.21
CA LYS A 371 -16.02 -5.45 1.43
C LYS A 371 -15.31 -6.79 1.21
N GLU A 372 -15.90 -7.71 0.47
CA GLU A 372 -15.26 -9.00 0.18
C GLU A 372 -14.11 -8.87 -0.81
N LEU A 373 -14.20 -7.99 -1.80
CA LEU A 373 -13.17 -7.82 -2.82
C LEU A 373 -11.90 -7.17 -2.24
N VAL A 374 -12.07 -6.19 -1.36
CA VAL A 374 -10.97 -5.53 -0.65
C VAL A 374 -10.42 -6.35 0.52
N THR A 375 -11.06 -7.48 0.87
CA THR A 375 -10.52 -8.42 1.85
C THR A 375 -9.58 -9.41 1.13
N PRO A 376 -8.27 -9.44 1.46
CA PRO A 376 -7.31 -10.34 0.84
C PRO A 376 -7.74 -11.81 0.86
N LEU A 377 -7.55 -12.49 -0.27
CA LEU A 377 -7.66 -13.94 -0.32
C LEU A 377 -6.54 -14.55 0.53
N GLN A 378 -6.87 -15.48 1.41
CA GLN A 378 -5.84 -16.11 2.24
C GLN A 378 -5.04 -17.14 1.44
N THR A 379 -3.96 -16.69 0.82
CA THR A 379 -3.03 -17.53 0.04
C THR A 379 -1.68 -17.72 0.72
N PHE A 380 -1.54 -17.21 1.93
CA PHE A 380 -0.33 -17.16 2.73
C PHE A 380 -0.60 -17.63 4.16
N LEU A 381 0.48 -17.88 4.89
CA LEU A 381 0.52 -18.33 6.28
C LEU A 381 1.35 -17.34 7.11
N THR A 382 1.23 -17.39 8.43
CA THR A 382 2.04 -16.59 9.35
C THR A 382 3.53 -16.96 9.30
N TRP A 383 4.40 -16.02 9.69
CA TRP A 383 5.86 -16.10 9.52
C TRP A 383 6.57 -17.23 10.30
N LYS A 384 6.31 -17.30 11.60
CA LYS A 384 6.92 -18.15 12.62
C LYS A 384 6.14 -19.44 12.81
N SER A 385 4.81 -19.37 12.94
CA SER A 385 3.97 -20.55 13.21
C SER A 385 3.47 -21.28 11.96
N TRP A 386 3.61 -20.70 10.76
CA TRP A 386 3.07 -21.27 9.52
C TRP A 386 1.56 -21.58 9.62
N SER A 387 0.86 -20.80 10.44
CA SER A 387 -0.55 -20.99 10.73
C SER A 387 -1.42 -20.10 9.82
N GLN A 388 -2.73 -20.30 9.88
CA GLN A 388 -3.70 -19.51 9.10
C GLN A 388 -3.94 -18.10 9.69
N GLY A 389 -3.19 -17.68 10.69
CA GLY A 389 -3.37 -16.39 11.36
C GLY A 389 -3.01 -16.48 12.84
N PRO A 390 -3.10 -15.37 13.58
CA PRO A 390 -3.68 -14.10 13.16
C PRO A 390 -2.74 -13.19 12.34
N PHE A 391 -3.34 -12.32 11.53
CA PHE A 391 -2.69 -11.24 10.78
C PHE A 391 -3.18 -9.88 11.28
N THR A 392 -2.45 -8.79 10.98
CA THR A 392 -2.84 -7.43 11.36
C THR A 392 -4.02 -6.86 10.55
N PHE A 393 -4.58 -7.67 9.66
CA PHE A 393 -5.73 -7.36 8.81
C PHE A 393 -6.60 -8.60 8.60
N ASN A 394 -7.84 -8.38 8.18
CA ASN A 394 -8.77 -9.46 7.90
C ASN A 394 -8.43 -10.17 6.59
N THR A 395 -8.56 -11.49 6.59
CA THR A 395 -8.45 -12.33 5.39
C THR A 395 -9.76 -13.05 5.13
N ARG A 396 -9.94 -13.51 3.89
CA ARG A 396 -11.04 -14.41 3.52
C ARG A 396 -10.50 -15.74 3.01
N THR A 397 -10.96 -16.82 3.61
CA THR A 397 -10.56 -18.17 3.25
C THR A 397 -11.23 -18.62 1.95
N LEU A 398 -10.43 -19.21 1.06
CA LEU A 398 -10.94 -19.93 -0.11
C LEU A 398 -11.09 -21.39 0.26
N SER A 399 -12.29 -21.79 0.72
CA SER A 399 -12.57 -23.21 0.94
C SER A 399 -12.24 -24.01 -0.33
N LEU A 400 -11.45 -25.07 -0.14
CA LEU A 400 -11.03 -26.01 -1.20
C LEU A 400 -12.22 -26.77 -1.78
N GLU A 401 -13.29 -26.94 -1.00
CA GLU A 401 -14.49 -27.67 -1.38
C GLU A 401 -15.35 -26.91 -2.41
N TYR A 402 -15.19 -25.58 -2.50
CA TYR A 402 -15.95 -24.74 -3.43
C TYR A 402 -15.06 -24.19 -4.54
N SER A 403 -14.46 -25.08 -5.34
CA SER A 403 -13.66 -24.70 -6.51
C SER A 403 -14.38 -23.68 -7.41
N CYS A 404 -15.71 -23.82 -7.59
CA CYS A 404 -16.54 -22.90 -8.37
C CYS A 404 -16.76 -21.52 -7.75
N LYS A 405 -16.43 -21.33 -6.46
CA LYS A 405 -16.49 -20.01 -5.78
C LYS A 405 -15.21 -19.18 -5.98
N ARG A 406 -14.17 -19.74 -6.59
CA ARG A 406 -12.90 -19.05 -6.86
C ARG A 406 -13.04 -18.11 -8.06
N PRO A 407 -12.34 -16.96 -8.06
CA PRO A 407 -12.22 -16.15 -9.25
C PRO A 407 -11.44 -16.89 -10.32
N ILE A 408 -11.73 -16.57 -11.58
CA ILE A 408 -10.83 -16.87 -12.69
C ILE A 408 -9.73 -15.80 -12.64
N VAL A 409 -8.48 -16.24 -12.61
CA VAL A 409 -7.33 -15.37 -12.39
C VAL A 409 -6.54 -15.20 -13.68
N TYR A 410 -6.18 -13.96 -13.96
CA TYR A 410 -5.28 -13.57 -15.03
C TYR A 410 -4.11 -12.80 -14.42
N TYR A 411 -2.88 -13.09 -14.85
CA TYR A 411 -1.69 -12.34 -14.44
C TYR A 411 -1.23 -11.44 -15.56
N LEU A 412 -0.57 -10.34 -15.22
CA LEU A 412 0.04 -9.44 -16.19
C LEU A 412 0.91 -10.25 -17.16
N ASP A 413 0.74 -10.01 -18.46
CA ASP A 413 1.61 -10.53 -19.51
C ASP A 413 2.67 -9.47 -19.86
N ARG A 414 2.22 -8.28 -20.27
CA ARG A 414 3.05 -7.14 -20.69
C ARG A 414 2.29 -5.82 -20.51
N VAL A 415 3.03 -4.73 -20.47
CA VAL A 415 2.52 -3.35 -20.57
C VAL A 415 3.07 -2.72 -21.84
N LEU A 416 2.21 -2.00 -22.57
CA LEU A 416 2.49 -1.32 -23.82
C LEU A 416 2.09 0.16 -23.67
N ASN A 417 2.89 1.05 -24.22
CA ASN A 417 2.49 2.44 -24.41
C ASN A 417 1.97 2.58 -25.84
N ASP A 418 0.70 2.92 -25.98
CA ASP A 418 0.10 3.21 -27.27
C ASP A 418 0.01 4.74 -27.44
N ALA A 419 0.69 5.24 -28.47
CA ALA A 419 0.70 6.65 -28.83
C ALA A 419 -0.20 6.85 -30.05
N GLY A 420 -1.51 6.67 -29.86
CA GLY A 420 -2.52 6.93 -30.88
C GLY A 420 -3.23 8.27 -30.64
N ASP A 421 -3.35 9.09 -31.68
CA ASP A 421 -4.18 10.32 -31.75
C ASP A 421 -4.08 11.30 -30.57
N GLY A 422 -2.84 11.61 -30.13
CA GLY A 422 -2.57 12.74 -29.25
C GLY A 422 -2.86 12.53 -27.75
N LEU A 423 -3.28 11.33 -27.32
CA LEU A 423 -3.34 10.93 -25.92
C LEU A 423 -2.43 9.73 -25.66
N ALA A 424 -1.55 9.84 -24.66
CA ALA A 424 -0.77 8.70 -24.19
C ALA A 424 -1.70 7.68 -23.51
N VAL A 425 -1.90 6.53 -24.15
CA VAL A 425 -2.72 5.44 -23.60
C VAL A 425 -1.79 4.33 -23.12
N THR A 426 -1.89 3.99 -21.83
CA THR A 426 -1.19 2.82 -21.30
C THR A 426 -2.09 1.60 -21.44
N VAL A 427 -1.52 0.54 -21.98
CA VAL A 427 -2.23 -0.68 -22.31
C VAL A 427 -1.60 -1.87 -21.61
N SER A 428 -2.35 -2.58 -20.77
CA SER A 428 -1.88 -3.81 -20.12
C SER A 428 -2.63 -5.02 -20.67
N THR A 429 -1.90 -6.10 -20.97
CA THR A 429 -2.51 -7.38 -21.37
C THR A 429 -2.26 -8.44 -20.31
N TYR A 430 -3.22 -9.35 -20.12
CA TYR A 430 -3.17 -10.36 -19.08
C TYR A 430 -3.42 -11.75 -19.65
N ASN A 431 -2.67 -12.75 -19.14
CA ASN A 431 -2.79 -14.14 -19.53
C ASN A 431 -3.50 -14.96 -18.45
N LYS A 432 -4.38 -15.86 -18.87
CA LYS A 432 -5.12 -16.76 -17.98
C LYS A 432 -4.14 -17.67 -17.24
N SER A 433 -4.27 -17.76 -15.91
CA SER A 433 -3.51 -18.72 -15.11
C SER A 433 -4.18 -20.10 -15.10
N VAL A 434 -3.60 -21.04 -14.35
CA VAL A 434 -4.22 -22.34 -14.07
C VAL A 434 -5.65 -22.12 -13.56
N ASP A 435 -6.61 -22.65 -14.30
CA ASP A 435 -8.02 -22.62 -13.94
C ASP A 435 -8.31 -23.76 -12.96
N TYR A 436 -8.54 -23.42 -11.69
CA TYR A 436 -8.90 -24.38 -10.64
C TYR A 436 -10.39 -24.77 -10.69
N ARG A 437 -11.18 -24.19 -11.61
CA ARG A 437 -12.62 -24.46 -11.80
C ARG A 437 -12.90 -25.48 -12.91
N LYS A 438 -11.93 -26.30 -13.33
CA LYS A 438 -12.09 -27.28 -14.43
C LYS A 438 -13.34 -28.16 -14.31
N GLN A 439 -13.76 -28.50 -13.09
CA GLN A 439 -14.94 -29.33 -12.80
C GLN A 439 -16.28 -28.57 -12.86
N CYS A 440 -16.24 -27.23 -12.91
CA CYS A 440 -17.41 -26.33 -12.94
C CYS A 440 -17.88 -26.01 -14.38
N ARG A 441 -17.19 -26.54 -15.39
CA ARG A 441 -17.33 -26.20 -16.82
C ARG A 441 -18.72 -26.38 -17.44
N LYS A 442 -19.68 -27.04 -16.76
CA LYS A 442 -21.05 -27.17 -17.26
C LYS A 442 -21.87 -25.86 -17.20
N GLN A 443 -21.39 -24.79 -16.55
CA GLN A 443 -22.07 -23.48 -16.47
C GLN A 443 -21.31 -22.30 -17.08
N ASP A 444 -20.04 -22.48 -17.51
CA ASP A 444 -19.12 -21.38 -17.84
C ASP A 444 -18.55 -21.43 -19.28
N SER A 445 -19.14 -22.21 -20.19
CA SER A 445 -18.64 -22.40 -21.57
C SER A 445 -18.46 -21.11 -22.39
N PHE A 446 -19.12 -20.02 -21.99
CA PHE A 446 -18.96 -18.68 -22.59
C PHE A 446 -17.71 -17.92 -22.14
N VAL A 447 -17.08 -18.27 -21.00
CA VAL A 447 -15.97 -17.47 -20.44
C VAL A 447 -14.64 -17.80 -21.12
N ASP A 448 -14.41 -19.07 -21.48
CA ASP A 448 -13.19 -19.54 -22.15
C ASP A 448 -13.07 -18.98 -23.60
N LEU A 449 -14.19 -18.64 -24.25
CA LEU A 449 -14.22 -18.08 -25.61
C LEU A 449 -13.96 -16.57 -25.68
N TYR A 450 -14.18 -15.83 -24.59
CA TYR A 450 -14.08 -14.36 -24.59
C TYR A 450 -12.76 -13.81 -24.04
N PHE A 451 -12.07 -14.52 -23.13
CA PHE A 451 -10.87 -14.01 -22.44
C PHE A 451 -9.57 -14.69 -22.83
N HIS A 452 -9.38 -15.06 -24.10
CA HIS A 452 -8.14 -15.71 -24.50
C HIS A 452 -6.93 -14.76 -24.51
N ARG A 453 -7.18 -13.45 -24.67
CA ARG A 453 -6.21 -12.34 -24.53
C ARG A 453 -7.01 -11.04 -24.45
N HIS A 454 -6.96 -10.31 -23.34
CA HIS A 454 -7.64 -9.02 -23.24
C HIS A 454 -6.65 -7.89 -22.94
N THR A 455 -6.93 -6.78 -23.61
CA THR A 455 -6.22 -5.52 -23.57
C THR A 455 -7.03 -4.57 -22.69
N PHE A 456 -6.50 -4.17 -21.54
CA PHE A 456 -7.08 -3.11 -20.72
C PHE A 456 -6.41 -1.79 -21.12
N GLN A 457 -7.18 -0.90 -21.71
CA GLN A 457 -6.73 0.45 -22.04
C GLN A 457 -7.02 1.38 -20.87
N HIS A 458 -6.01 2.14 -20.47
CA HIS A 458 -6.11 3.18 -19.45
C HIS A 458 -5.70 4.50 -20.07
N GLN A 459 -6.60 5.49 -20.01
CA GLN A 459 -6.22 6.87 -20.30
C GLN A 459 -5.45 7.44 -19.11
N VAL A 460 -4.27 7.99 -19.40
CA VAL A 460 -3.56 8.89 -18.50
C VAL A 460 -4.13 10.27 -18.77
N ALA A 461 -4.94 10.81 -17.86
CA ALA A 461 -5.26 12.22 -17.91
C ALA A 461 -4.05 12.96 -17.33
N ASP A 462 -3.24 13.58 -18.18
CA ASP A 462 -2.26 14.55 -17.71
C ASP A 462 -3.04 15.74 -17.13
N GLU A 463 -3.02 15.88 -15.80
CA GLU A 463 -3.39 17.14 -15.12
C GLU A 463 -2.29 18.18 -15.37
N LEU A 464 -2.09 18.56 -16.64
CA LEU A 464 -1.45 19.81 -16.99
C LEU A 464 -2.55 20.74 -17.46
N GLY A 465 -3.00 21.58 -16.53
CA GLY A 465 -3.92 22.67 -16.81
C GLY A 465 -3.36 23.55 -17.93
N ASN A 466 -3.93 23.41 -19.12
CA ASN A 466 -3.88 24.46 -20.12
C ASN A 466 -5.28 24.65 -20.67
N SER A 467 -5.99 25.59 -20.05
CA SER A 467 -7.21 26.16 -20.59
C SER A 467 -6.87 26.84 -21.92
N ASN A 468 -7.30 26.26 -23.02
CA ASN A 468 -7.66 27.02 -24.22
C ASN A 468 -8.81 26.29 -24.92
N SER A 469 -10.00 26.82 -24.69
CA SER A 469 -11.19 26.56 -25.47
C SER A 469 -10.94 26.99 -26.93
N VAL A 470 -11.01 26.04 -27.86
CA VAL A 470 -11.31 26.35 -29.26
C VAL A 470 -12.53 25.52 -29.64
N VAL A 471 -13.64 26.24 -29.81
CA VAL A 471 -14.86 25.78 -30.47
C VAL A 471 -14.52 25.63 -31.94
N ASP A 472 -14.76 24.46 -32.53
CA ASP A 472 -14.91 24.37 -33.99
C ASP A 472 -16.07 23.43 -34.35
N ASP A 473 -17.11 24.05 -34.90
CA ASP A 473 -18.29 23.43 -35.48
C ASP A 473 -17.95 22.99 -36.91
N GLY A 474 -17.94 21.69 -37.18
CA GLY A 474 -17.51 21.17 -38.47
C GLY A 474 -18.26 19.92 -38.91
N VAL A 475 -19.54 20.06 -39.25
CA VAL A 475 -20.32 19.06 -39.99
C VAL A 475 -19.71 18.88 -41.39
N ARG A 476 -19.37 17.62 -41.76
CA ARG A 476 -19.65 17.05 -43.10
C ARG A 476 -19.32 15.56 -43.18
N LYS A 477 -20.37 14.76 -43.41
CA LYS A 477 -20.30 13.50 -44.16
C LYS A 477 -20.44 13.78 -45.66
N PRO A 478 -19.96 12.87 -46.50
CA PRO A 478 -20.83 12.24 -47.48
C PRO A 478 -21.37 10.90 -47.00
#